data_AF-K1RYN7-F1
#
_entry.id   AF-K1RYN7-F1
#
_cell.length_a   1.000
_cell.length_b   1.000
_cell.length_c   1.000
_cell.angle_alpha   90.00
_cell.angle_beta   90.00
_cell.angle_gamma   90.00
#
_symmetry.space_group_name_H-M   'P 1'
#
loop_
_entity.id
_entity.type
_entity.pdbx_description
1 polymer ?
#
loop_
_entity_poly.entity_id
_entity_poly.type
_entity_poly.pdbx_seq_one_letter_code
_entity_poly.pdbx_strand_id
1 'polypeptide(L)'
;MNGKRKSGVYTIYPWERSDPYYRPVQVYCDMETEGGGWTAIQRRINGNESFHRNWTEYKSGFGSPHEDHWIGNDAIHQLTRRRSSSLRVTITPIKGGSASFKMYHQFYVFGEDQNYTLQLVNPGNGNLTDCLRFAIRYWPTGMQFSTFDVDNDNSLSVQELRFAN
;
A
#
# COMPACT_ATOMS: atom_id res chain seq x y z
N MET A 1 -24.36 -13.85 -11.52
CA MET A 1 -23.32 -12.82 -11.65
C MET A 1 -21.96 -13.51 -11.65
N ASN A 2 -21.30 -13.58 -12.80
CA ASN A 2 -20.01 -14.27 -12.93
C ASN A 2 -18.87 -13.35 -12.46
N GLY A 3 -18.72 -13.22 -11.15
CA GLY A 3 -17.56 -12.56 -10.55
C GLY A 3 -16.31 -13.39 -10.81
N LYS A 4 -15.20 -12.74 -11.13
CA LYS A 4 -13.91 -13.44 -11.27
C LYS A 4 -13.51 -14.02 -9.91
N ARG A 5 -13.19 -15.31 -9.86
CA ARG A 5 -12.90 -16.05 -8.60
C ARG A 5 -11.45 -16.48 -8.44
N LYS A 6 -10.59 -16.17 -9.42
CA LYS A 6 -9.18 -16.56 -9.40
C LYS A 6 -8.33 -15.33 -9.15
N SER A 7 -7.34 -15.47 -8.30
CA SER A 7 -6.34 -14.41 -8.09
C SER A 7 -5.52 -14.20 -9.37
N GLY A 8 -5.09 -12.97 -9.62
CA GLY A 8 -4.34 -12.65 -10.84
C GLY A 8 -4.28 -11.15 -11.13
N VAL A 9 -3.64 -10.80 -12.24
CA VAL A 9 -3.55 -9.40 -12.67
C VAL A 9 -4.81 -8.98 -13.39
N TYR A 10 -5.39 -7.85 -12.97
CA TYR A 10 -6.60 -7.26 -13.50
C TYR A 10 -6.42 -5.78 -13.76
N THR A 11 -7.18 -5.26 -14.72
CA THR A 11 -7.27 -3.82 -14.96
C THR A 11 -8.38 -3.23 -14.11
N ILE A 12 -8.06 -2.19 -13.34
CA ILE A 12 -9.00 -1.38 -12.57
C ILE A 12 -8.98 0.06 -13.07
N TYR A 13 -9.98 0.84 -12.65
CA TYR A 13 -10.12 2.26 -12.99
C TYR A 13 -10.28 3.06 -11.69
N PRO A 14 -9.17 3.50 -11.07
CA PRO A 14 -9.21 4.25 -9.80
C PRO A 14 -9.93 5.59 -9.90
N TRP A 15 -9.70 6.32 -10.99
CA TRP A 15 -10.29 7.62 -11.24
C TRP A 15 -11.71 7.50 -11.81
N GLU A 16 -12.54 8.51 -11.52
CA GLU A 16 -13.82 8.67 -12.21
C GLU A 16 -13.62 9.06 -13.66
N ARG A 17 -14.57 8.70 -14.54
CA ARG A 17 -14.47 8.98 -15.98
C ARG A 17 -14.37 10.46 -16.33
N SER A 18 -14.85 11.34 -15.46
CA SER A 18 -14.77 12.80 -15.62
C SER A 18 -13.46 13.40 -15.12
N ASP A 19 -12.61 12.62 -14.46
CA ASP A 19 -11.33 13.08 -13.95
C ASP A 19 -10.33 13.24 -15.11
N PRO A 20 -9.63 14.39 -15.22
CA PRO A 20 -8.67 14.62 -16.31
C PRO A 20 -7.52 13.61 -16.34
N TYR A 21 -7.25 12.92 -15.22
CA TYR A 21 -6.21 11.90 -15.11
C TYR A 21 -6.74 10.47 -15.26
N TYR A 22 -7.97 10.30 -15.75
CA TYR A 22 -8.60 9.00 -15.95
C TYR A 22 -7.74 8.07 -16.80
N ARG A 23 -7.30 6.98 -16.19
CA ARG A 23 -6.52 5.93 -16.85
C ARG A 23 -6.75 4.56 -16.21
N PRO A 24 -6.63 3.47 -16.98
CA PRO A 24 -6.59 2.12 -16.43
C PRO A 24 -5.30 1.88 -15.64
N VAL A 25 -5.35 1.02 -14.63
CA VAL A 25 -4.18 0.53 -13.88
C VAL A 25 -4.25 -0.98 -13.78
N GLN A 26 -3.14 -1.66 -14.04
CA GLN A 26 -3.03 -3.09 -13.81
C GLN A 26 -2.59 -3.37 -12.37
N VAL A 27 -3.28 -4.26 -11.70
CA VAL A 27 -3.06 -4.62 -10.28
C VAL A 27 -3.20 -6.11 -10.09
N TYR A 28 -2.49 -6.67 -9.12
CA TYR A 28 -2.82 -7.99 -8.62
C TYR A 28 -4.09 -7.92 -7.76
N CYS A 29 -5.14 -8.66 -8.12
CA CYS A 29 -6.26 -8.88 -7.22
C CYS A 29 -6.19 -10.28 -6.62
N ASP A 30 -6.32 -10.34 -5.30
CA ASP A 30 -6.56 -11.57 -4.56
C ASP A 30 -8.08 -11.78 -4.47
N MET A 31 -8.54 -12.83 -5.15
CA MET A 31 -9.95 -13.20 -5.26
C MET A 31 -10.32 -14.41 -4.40
N GLU A 32 -9.38 -14.89 -3.57
CA GLU A 32 -9.46 -16.16 -2.85
C GLU A 32 -9.44 -15.95 -1.33
N THR A 33 -8.62 -15.03 -0.83
CA THR A 33 -8.55 -14.72 0.61
C THR A 33 -9.85 -14.09 1.11
N GLU A 34 -10.48 -14.70 2.12
CA GLU A 34 -11.67 -14.18 2.81
C GLU A 34 -12.83 -13.78 1.88
N GLY A 35 -13.03 -14.52 0.78
CA GLY A 35 -14.08 -14.23 -0.19
C GLY A 35 -13.64 -13.28 -1.32
N GLY A 36 -12.39 -12.82 -1.30
CA GLY A 36 -11.76 -12.09 -2.39
C GLY A 36 -12.13 -10.62 -2.49
N GLY A 37 -11.77 -10.00 -3.62
CA GLY A 37 -12.01 -8.58 -3.87
C GLY A 37 -10.91 -7.67 -3.33
N TRP A 38 -9.75 -8.23 -2.98
CA TRP A 38 -8.61 -7.48 -2.49
C TRP A 38 -7.75 -6.99 -3.64
N THR A 39 -7.49 -5.69 -3.70
CA THR A 39 -6.52 -5.10 -4.62
C THR A 39 -5.18 -4.95 -3.89
N ALA A 40 -4.11 -5.55 -4.41
CA ALA A 40 -2.77 -5.37 -3.85
C ALA A 40 -2.23 -3.98 -4.24
N ILE A 41 -2.26 -3.03 -3.30
CA ILE A 41 -1.69 -1.69 -3.49
C ILE A 41 -0.16 -1.69 -3.40
N GLN A 42 0.40 -2.65 -2.65
CA GLN A 42 1.81 -2.94 -2.52
C GLN A 42 2.00 -4.44 -2.45
N ARG A 43 3.08 -4.94 -3.06
CA ARG A 43 3.45 -6.37 -2.98
C ARG A 43 4.96 -6.51 -2.99
N ARG A 44 5.49 -7.42 -2.15
CA ARG A 44 6.90 -7.89 -2.16
C ARG A 44 6.91 -9.41 -2.16
N ILE A 45 7.64 -9.99 -3.11
CA ILE A 45 7.74 -11.42 -3.34
C ILE A 45 9.21 -11.81 -3.49
N ASN A 46 9.93 -11.15 -4.40
CA ASN A 46 11.28 -11.55 -4.80
C ASN A 46 12.36 -10.51 -4.47
N GLY A 47 11.97 -9.26 -4.20
CA GLY A 47 12.91 -8.19 -3.86
C GLY A 47 13.66 -7.59 -5.05
N ASN A 48 13.27 -7.93 -6.30
CA ASN A 48 13.94 -7.44 -7.51
C ASN A 48 13.64 -5.97 -7.80
N GLU A 49 12.52 -5.45 -7.29
CA GLU A 49 12.13 -4.07 -7.46
C GLU A 49 12.71 -3.20 -6.34
N SER A 50 13.39 -2.10 -6.70
CA SER A 50 13.85 -1.11 -5.72
C SER A 50 12.68 -0.30 -5.19
N PHE A 51 12.58 -0.20 -3.87
CA PHE A 51 11.65 0.69 -3.16
C PHE A 51 12.34 1.97 -2.66
N HIS A 52 13.63 2.17 -2.97
CA HIS A 52 14.29 3.46 -2.77
C HIS A 52 13.98 4.36 -3.98
N ARG A 53 12.80 4.98 -3.93
CA ARG A 53 12.17 5.72 -5.03
C ARG A 53 11.82 7.14 -4.61
N ASN A 54 11.80 8.05 -5.58
CA ASN A 54 11.50 9.46 -5.33
C ASN A 54 9.99 9.71 -5.18
N TRP A 55 9.60 10.94 -4.82
CA TRP A 55 8.21 11.33 -4.63
C TRP A 55 7.35 11.07 -5.86
N THR A 56 7.87 11.42 -7.04
CA THR A 56 7.14 11.31 -8.31
C THR A 56 6.87 9.85 -8.67
N GLU A 57 7.82 8.95 -8.43
CA GLU A 57 7.67 7.51 -8.63
C GLU A 57 6.69 6.89 -7.62
N TYR A 58 6.75 7.29 -6.34
CA TYR A 58 5.76 6.85 -5.36
C TYR A 58 4.36 7.38 -5.65
N LYS A 59 4.25 8.57 -6.22
CA LYS A 59 2.99 9.15 -6.70
C LYS A 59 2.40 8.35 -7.87
N SER A 60 3.19 8.09 -8.90
CA SER A 60 2.73 7.46 -10.14
C SER A 60 2.62 5.93 -10.06
N GLY A 61 3.42 5.31 -9.18
CA GLY A 61 3.56 3.86 -9.06
C GLY A 61 4.78 3.31 -9.81
N PHE A 62 5.26 2.15 -9.37
CA PHE A 62 6.43 1.48 -9.95
C PHE A 62 6.36 -0.05 -9.73
N GLY A 63 7.24 -0.77 -10.42
CA GLY A 63 7.29 -2.23 -10.41
C GLY A 63 6.24 -2.90 -11.28
N SER A 64 6.00 -4.19 -11.03
CA SER A 64 5.13 -5.03 -11.86
C SER A 64 4.04 -5.68 -11.01
N PRO A 65 2.76 -5.60 -11.39
CA PRO A 65 1.67 -6.26 -10.66
C PRO A 65 1.79 -7.80 -10.66
N HIS A 66 2.64 -8.36 -11.52
CA HIS A 66 2.96 -9.80 -11.47
C HIS A 66 3.94 -10.15 -10.33
N GLU A 67 4.74 -9.19 -9.87
CA GLU A 67 5.84 -9.37 -8.92
C GLU A 67 5.77 -8.36 -7.76
N ASP A 68 6.87 -7.61 -7.54
CA ASP A 68 7.00 -6.54 -6.58
C ASP A 68 6.50 -5.23 -7.21
N HIS A 69 5.60 -4.51 -6.52
CA HIS A 69 5.08 -3.24 -7.03
C HIS A 69 4.55 -2.32 -5.93
N TRP A 70 4.44 -1.05 -6.31
CA TRP A 70 3.66 -0.01 -5.64
C TRP A 70 2.69 0.58 -6.67
N ILE A 71 1.38 0.57 -6.39
CA ILE A 71 0.36 1.01 -7.35
C ILE A 71 0.39 2.53 -7.64
N GLY A 72 0.99 3.33 -6.74
CA GLY A 72 1.02 4.78 -6.83
C GLY A 72 0.09 5.45 -5.83
N ASN A 73 0.58 6.48 -5.14
CA ASN A 73 -0.19 7.20 -4.10
C ASN A 73 -1.44 7.87 -4.68
N ASP A 74 -1.38 8.38 -5.92
CA ASP A 74 -2.56 8.92 -6.60
C ASP A 74 -3.65 7.86 -6.75
N ALA A 75 -3.29 6.64 -7.14
CA ALA A 75 -4.25 5.55 -7.31
C ALA A 75 -4.84 5.13 -5.96
N ILE A 76 -4.01 5.03 -4.90
CA ILE A 76 -4.48 4.69 -3.55
C ILE A 76 -5.45 5.75 -3.02
N HIS A 77 -5.12 7.03 -3.18
CA HIS A 77 -6.00 8.13 -2.80
C HIS A 77 -7.35 8.01 -3.51
N GLN A 78 -7.35 7.82 -4.83
CA GLN A 78 -8.58 7.71 -5.63
C GLN A 78 -9.45 6.52 -5.21
N LEU A 79 -8.83 5.37 -4.92
CA LEU A 79 -9.53 4.16 -4.47
C LEU A 79 -10.16 4.31 -3.08
N THR A 80 -9.60 5.17 -2.23
CA THR A 80 -10.00 5.28 -0.81
C THR A 80 -10.79 6.55 -0.48
N ARG A 81 -10.72 7.61 -1.29
CA ARG A 81 -11.31 8.93 -0.95
C ARG A 81 -12.84 8.96 -0.82
N ARG A 82 -13.57 8.05 -1.47
CA ARG A 82 -15.06 8.02 -1.46
C ARG A 82 -15.67 6.73 -0.93
N ARG A 83 -14.85 5.73 -0.61
CA ARG A 83 -15.31 4.39 -0.24
C ARG A 83 -14.63 3.97 1.04
N SER A 84 -15.42 3.48 1.99
CA SER A 84 -14.87 2.82 3.17
C SER A 84 -14.15 1.56 2.71
N SER A 85 -12.82 1.62 2.72
CA SER A 85 -11.94 0.52 2.33
C SER A 85 -11.29 -0.07 3.58
N SER A 86 -11.16 -1.38 3.62
CA SER A 86 -10.38 -2.06 4.65
C SER A 86 -8.97 -2.31 4.15
N LEU A 87 -7.99 -2.27 5.06
CA LEU A 87 -6.60 -2.60 4.77
C LEU A 87 -6.22 -3.90 5.47
N ARG A 88 -5.68 -4.84 4.69
CA ARG A 88 -5.07 -6.06 5.21
C ARG A 88 -3.57 -6.04 4.92
N VAL A 89 -2.76 -6.03 5.97
CA VAL A 89 -1.30 -6.19 5.87
C VAL A 89 -0.98 -7.65 6.16
N THR A 90 -0.36 -8.36 5.21
CA THR A 90 0.05 -9.76 5.37
C THR A 90 1.54 -9.89 5.20
N ILE A 91 2.20 -10.60 6.11
CA ILE A 91 3.64 -10.89 6.05
C ILE A 91 3.84 -12.40 6.10
N THR A 92 4.60 -12.90 5.14
CA THR A 92 5.01 -14.31 5.08
C THR A 92 6.50 -14.40 5.40
N PRO A 93 6.89 -15.17 6.44
CA PRO A 93 8.30 -15.36 6.76
C PRO A 93 9.06 -16.07 5.63
N ILE A 94 10.24 -15.57 5.29
CA ILE A 94 11.10 -16.10 4.20
C ILE A 94 11.48 -17.57 4.44
N LYS A 95 11.60 -17.99 5.71
CA LYS A 95 12.06 -19.35 6.10
C LYS A 95 10.93 -20.39 6.20
N GLY A 96 9.81 -20.20 5.48
CA GLY A 96 8.72 -21.19 5.44
C GLY A 96 7.81 -21.22 6.67
N GLY A 97 7.63 -20.07 7.32
CA GLY A 97 6.68 -19.93 8.44
C GLY A 97 5.26 -19.59 7.98
N SER A 98 4.30 -19.67 8.91
CA SER A 98 2.92 -19.26 8.63
C SER A 98 2.84 -17.75 8.39
N ALA A 99 2.05 -17.36 7.39
CA ALA A 99 1.72 -15.97 7.15
C ALA A 99 0.99 -15.39 8.37
N SER A 100 1.34 -14.15 8.73
CA SER A 100 0.67 -13.37 9.76
C SER A 100 0.03 -12.15 9.14
N PHE A 101 -1.08 -11.67 9.70
CA PHE A 101 -1.79 -10.51 9.15
C PHE A 101 -2.30 -9.54 10.22
N LYS A 102 -2.61 -8.32 9.80
CA LYS A 102 -3.35 -7.31 10.56
C LYS A 102 -4.39 -6.65 9.66
N MET A 103 -5.61 -6.53 10.17
CA MET A 103 -6.72 -5.86 9.50
C MET A 103 -6.97 -4.47 10.12
N TYR A 104 -7.36 -3.51 9.27
CA TYR A 104 -8.00 -2.26 9.64
C TYR A 104 -9.31 -2.15 8.85
N HIS A 105 -10.41 -1.88 9.55
CA HIS A 105 -11.71 -1.82 8.89
C HIS A 105 -11.89 -0.56 8.06
N GLN A 106 -11.16 0.51 8.40
CA GLN A 106 -11.17 1.77 7.68
C GLN A 106 -9.75 2.24 7.39
N PHE A 107 -9.50 2.49 6.11
CA PHE A 107 -8.23 2.92 5.55
C PHE A 107 -8.49 3.96 4.48
N TYR A 108 -7.80 5.09 4.59
CA TYR A 108 -7.78 6.09 3.53
C TYR A 108 -6.45 6.82 3.49
N VAL A 109 -6.12 7.30 2.30
CA VAL A 109 -4.95 8.12 2.01
C VAL A 109 -5.44 9.44 1.43
N PHE A 110 -5.01 10.55 2.02
CA PHE A 110 -5.35 11.87 1.52
C PHE A 110 -4.66 12.21 0.20
N GLY A 111 -5.03 13.33 -0.41
CA GLY A 111 -4.42 13.78 -1.66
C GLY A 111 -2.99 14.26 -1.48
N GLU A 112 -2.34 14.57 -2.60
CA GLU A 112 -1.00 15.15 -2.61
C GLU A 112 -0.93 16.49 -1.87
N ASP A 113 -2.01 17.28 -1.91
CA ASP A 113 -2.17 18.54 -1.19
C ASP A 113 -2.10 18.38 0.34
N GLN A 114 -2.26 17.16 0.82
CA GLN A 114 -2.09 16.78 2.21
C GLN A 114 -1.00 15.70 2.36
N ASN A 115 -0.01 15.70 1.46
CA ASN A 115 1.17 14.84 1.49
C ASN A 115 0.85 13.35 1.63
N TYR A 116 -0.23 12.89 0.99
CA TYR A 116 -0.70 11.50 1.06
C TYR A 116 -0.80 10.96 2.49
N THR A 117 -1.31 11.81 3.41
CA THR A 117 -1.46 11.45 4.82
C THR A 117 -2.24 10.15 4.99
N LEU A 118 -1.66 9.19 5.70
CA LEU A 118 -2.25 7.88 5.99
C LEU A 118 -3.24 7.99 7.14
N GLN A 119 -4.41 7.39 6.99
CA GLN A 119 -5.36 7.22 8.08
C GLN A 119 -5.81 5.76 8.21
N LEU A 120 -5.68 5.25 9.44
CA LEU A 120 -6.03 3.91 9.83
C LEU A 120 -6.99 4.00 11.03
N VAL A 121 -8.22 3.57 10.81
CA VAL A 121 -9.30 3.67 11.80
C VAL A 121 -9.93 2.29 12.00
N ASN A 122 -10.45 2.07 13.21
CA ASN A 122 -11.13 0.84 13.60
C ASN A 122 -10.25 -0.42 13.38
N PRO A 123 -9.21 -0.62 14.22
CA PRO A 123 -8.31 -1.76 14.08
C PRO A 123 -9.06 -3.07 14.24
N GLY A 124 -8.92 -3.96 13.26
CA GLY A 124 -9.54 -5.27 13.23
C GLY A 124 -8.67 -6.37 13.84
N ASN A 125 -9.03 -7.62 13.54
CA ASN A 125 -8.29 -8.80 13.96
C ASN A 125 -6.91 -8.92 13.27
N GLY A 126 -6.09 -9.84 13.77
CA GLY A 126 -4.77 -10.12 13.23
C GLY A 126 -3.84 -10.75 14.26
N ASN A 127 -2.92 -11.57 13.80
CA ASN A 127 -1.90 -12.26 14.58
C ASN A 127 -0.47 -11.72 14.33
N LEU A 128 -0.36 -10.62 13.58
CA LEU A 128 0.92 -9.95 13.31
C LEU A 128 1.39 -9.19 14.57
N THR A 129 2.21 -9.86 15.41
CA THR A 129 2.54 -9.36 16.76
C THR A 129 4.00 -8.98 17.01
N ASP A 130 5.01 -9.37 16.23
CA ASP A 130 6.38 -9.31 16.78
C ASP A 130 7.26 -8.11 16.36
N CYS A 131 7.57 -7.89 15.08
CA CYS A 131 8.41 -6.72 14.69
C CYS A 131 7.60 -5.46 14.37
N LEU A 132 6.40 -5.65 13.82
CA LEU A 132 5.53 -4.55 13.48
C LEU A 132 4.72 -4.05 14.68
N ARG A 133 4.73 -4.68 15.86
CA ARG A 133 4.01 -4.12 17.02
C ARG A 133 4.50 -2.72 17.36
N PHE A 134 5.80 -2.44 17.27
CA PHE A 134 6.32 -1.09 17.44
C PHE A 134 5.95 -0.21 16.24
N ALA A 135 6.29 -0.61 15.02
CA ALA A 135 6.02 0.20 13.83
C ALA A 135 4.52 0.47 13.60
N ILE A 136 3.61 -0.43 13.99
CA ILE A 136 2.15 -0.30 13.90
C ILE A 136 1.57 0.46 15.11
N ARG A 137 2.06 0.20 16.33
CA ARG A 137 1.64 0.95 17.52
C ARG A 137 2.08 2.41 17.46
N TYR A 138 3.18 2.67 16.77
CA TYR A 138 3.74 3.98 16.52
C TYR A 138 3.68 4.40 15.05
N TRP A 139 2.92 3.72 14.16
CA TRP A 139 2.46 4.30 12.90
C TRP A 139 1.22 5.11 13.30
N PRO A 140 1.37 6.39 13.65
CA PRO A 140 0.22 7.19 13.97
C PRO A 140 -0.56 7.31 12.66
N THR A 141 -1.82 6.89 12.71
CA THR A 141 -2.81 7.52 11.85
C THR A 141 -2.57 9.04 11.86
N GLY A 142 -2.52 9.66 10.69
CA GLY A 142 -2.14 11.07 10.54
C GLY A 142 -0.69 11.33 10.15
N MET A 143 0.16 10.31 9.97
CA MET A 143 1.48 10.51 9.36
C MET A 143 1.38 10.88 7.87
N GLN A 144 2.16 11.88 7.48
CA GLN A 144 2.38 12.24 6.09
C GLN A 144 3.32 11.25 5.42
N PHE A 145 3.18 11.08 4.11
CA PHE A 145 4.09 10.25 3.33
C PHE A 145 5.40 10.99 3.12
N SER A 146 6.53 10.28 3.13
CA SER A 146 7.87 10.87 2.93
C SER A 146 8.67 10.01 1.97
N THR A 147 9.55 10.65 1.21
CA THR A 147 10.55 10.02 0.35
C THR A 147 11.91 10.68 0.59
N PHE A 148 12.98 10.15 0.00
CA PHE A 148 14.32 10.70 0.21
C PHE A 148 14.47 12.15 -0.32
N ASP A 149 13.61 12.56 -1.26
CA ASP A 149 13.61 13.88 -1.90
C ASP A 149 12.50 14.81 -1.38
N VAL A 150 11.54 14.29 -0.60
CA VAL A 150 10.46 15.06 0.03
C VAL A 150 10.22 14.54 1.44
N ASP A 151 10.79 15.24 2.41
CA ASP A 151 10.70 14.88 3.82
C ASP A 151 9.47 15.53 4.49
N ASN A 152 8.54 14.69 4.93
CA ASN A 152 7.36 15.08 5.70
C ASN A 152 7.24 14.30 7.02
N ASP A 153 8.26 13.53 7.40
CA ASP A 153 8.25 12.89 8.70
C ASP A 153 8.82 13.90 9.69
N ASN A 154 8.10 14.20 10.76
CA ASN A 154 8.51 15.23 11.73
C ASN A 154 9.75 14.80 12.56
N SER A 155 10.67 14.02 11.97
CA SER A 155 11.92 13.61 12.54
C SER A 155 13.01 14.63 12.20
N LEU A 156 13.73 15.13 13.21
CA LEU A 156 14.90 15.98 13.02
C LEU A 156 16.14 15.21 12.51
N SER A 157 15.98 13.97 12.05
CA SER A 157 17.08 13.11 11.63
C SER A 157 17.21 13.13 10.11
N VAL A 158 18.31 13.72 9.62
CA VAL A 158 18.82 13.45 8.28
C VAL A 158 18.87 11.93 8.09
N GLN A 159 18.02 11.38 7.21
CA GLN A 159 18.00 9.95 6.89
C GLN A 159 19.15 9.62 5.92
N GLU A 160 20.39 9.83 6.36
CA GLU A 160 21.57 9.38 5.64
C GLU A 160 21.89 7.93 6.04
N LEU A 161 21.35 6.97 5.28
CA LEU A 161 21.79 5.58 5.35
C LEU A 161 23.03 5.42 4.47
N ARG A 162 24.23 5.54 5.06
CA ARG A 162 25.47 5.11 4.42
C ARG A 162 25.68 3.61 4.68
N PHE A 163 25.98 2.86 3.62
CA PHE A 163 26.52 1.51 3.70
C PHE A 163 27.99 1.56 3.23
N ALA A 164 28.88 0.92 3.98
CA ALA A 164 30.24 0.63 3.55
C ALA A 164 30.38 -0.90 3.44
N ASN A 165 31.09 -1.38 2.41
CA ASN A 165 31.30 -2.80 2.13
C ASN A 165 31.96 -3.55 3.29
#